data_AF-A0A7S3B329-F1
#
_entry.id   AF-A0A7S3B329-F1
#
_cell.length_a   1.000
_cell.length_b   1.000
_cell.length_c   1.000
_cell.angle_alpha   90.00
_cell.angle_beta   90.00
_cell.angle_gamma   90.00
#
_symmetry.space_group_name_H-M   'P 1'
#
loop_
_entity.id
_entity.type
_entity.pdbx_description
1 polymer ?
#
loop_
_entity_poly.entity_id
_entity_poly.type
_entity_poly.pdbx_seq_one_letter_code
_entity_poly.pdbx_strand_id
1 'polypeptide(L)'
;KAFAEQTGRGAICRAAFEELSASVGPSKAASIRSLCWALLWGKTTGNSINSVRTKLVSFTWHKISPFELLMFLYYGPLFLVIGILNAGLTAAPNVPAWFSAIFGACLWVPQALHILPLGILCLALRLLAAPFVGLSL
;
A
#
# COMPACT_ATOMS: atom_id res chain seq x y z
N LYS A 1 12.04 10.11 4.08
CA LYS A 1 12.63 10.40 2.75
C LYS A 1 13.34 9.18 2.18
N ALA A 2 14.36 8.64 2.87
CA ALA A 2 15.10 7.43 2.47
C ALA A 2 14.23 6.24 2.02
N PHE A 3 13.12 5.95 2.72
CA PHE A 3 12.20 4.87 2.35
C PHE A 3 11.59 5.05 0.95
N ALA A 4 11.21 6.27 0.58
CA ALA A 4 10.60 6.54 -0.72
C ALA A 4 11.62 6.48 -1.86
N GLU A 5 12.87 6.89 -1.59
CA GLU A 5 13.95 6.93 -2.58
C GLU A 5 14.51 5.53 -2.90
N GLN A 6 14.49 4.62 -1.92
CA GLN A 6 14.98 3.26 -2.10
C GLN A 6 13.88 2.20 -2.09
N THR A 7 12.61 2.59 -2.28
CA THR A 7 11.48 1.65 -2.36
C THR A 7 11.42 0.72 -1.13
N GLY A 8 11.71 1.27 0.04
CA GLY A 8 11.72 0.55 1.32
C GLY A 8 12.87 -0.45 1.51
N ARG A 9 13.88 -0.46 0.65
CA ARG A 9 15.01 -1.40 0.67
C ARG A 9 16.35 -0.67 0.79
N GLY A 10 17.44 -1.43 0.94
CA GLY A 10 18.81 -0.91 0.92
C GLY A 10 19.38 -0.46 2.27
N ALA A 11 20.67 -0.12 2.28
CA ALA A 11 21.42 0.21 3.50
C ALA A 11 20.94 1.52 4.15
N ILE A 12 20.64 2.53 3.34
CA ILE A 12 20.17 3.84 3.83
C ILE A 12 18.80 3.70 4.50
N CYS A 13 17.90 2.90 3.93
CA CYS A 13 16.58 2.67 4.52
C CYS A 13 16.66 1.87 5.84
N ARG A 14 17.64 0.96 5.98
CA ARG A 14 17.89 0.22 7.22
C ARG A 14 18.43 1.14 8.32
N ALA A 15 19.46 1.93 8.03
CA ALA A 15 20.01 2.90 8.98
C ALA A 15 18.95 3.91 9.45
N ALA A 16 18.15 4.45 8.54
CA ALA A 16 17.06 5.36 8.90
C ALA A 16 15.96 4.68 9.74
N PHE A 17 15.74 3.37 9.56
CA PHE A 17 14.78 2.63 10.38
C PHE A 17 15.32 2.34 11.79
N GLU A 18 16.61 2.07 11.93
CA GLU A 18 17.28 1.90 13.23
C GLU A 18 17.23 3.21 14.04
N GLU A 19 17.53 4.34 13.41
CA GLU A 19 17.41 5.67 14.03
C GLU A 19 15.96 5.97 14.45
N LEU A 20 14.99 5.66 13.59
CA LEU A 20 13.56 5.78 13.93
C LEU A 20 13.18 4.87 15.10
N SER A 21 13.65 3.62 15.09
CA SER A 21 13.36 2.65 16.17
C SER A 21 13.95 3.09 17.51
N ALA A 22 15.12 3.72 17.51
CA ALA A 22 15.73 4.27 18.72
C ALA A 22 14.95 5.47 19.28
N SER A 23 14.37 6.31 18.42
CA SER A 23 13.66 7.53 18.84
C SER A 23 12.21 7.29 19.30
N VAL A 24 11.46 6.41 18.63
CA VAL A 24 10.02 6.20 18.92
C VAL A 24 9.69 4.83 19.50
N GLY A 25 10.69 3.96 19.65
CA GLY A 25 10.54 2.57 20.08
C GLY A 25 10.19 1.62 18.93
N PRO A 26 10.54 0.32 19.08
CA PRO A 26 10.49 -0.67 17.99
C PRO A 26 9.07 -0.91 17.47
N SER A 27 8.07 -0.99 18.34
CA SER A 27 6.68 -1.25 17.94
C SER A 27 6.07 -0.11 17.13
N LYS A 28 6.35 1.13 17.53
CA LYS A 28 5.86 2.33 16.82
C LYS A 28 6.60 2.53 15.50
N ALA A 29 7.92 2.31 15.48
CA ALA A 29 8.70 2.33 14.26
C ALA A 29 8.21 1.28 13.24
N ALA A 30 7.94 0.05 13.70
CA ALA A 30 7.38 -1.00 12.85
C ALA A 30 6.03 -0.58 12.23
N SER A 31 5.15 0.03 13.02
CA SER A 31 3.87 0.56 12.54
C SER A 31 4.05 1.64 11.47
N ILE A 32 4.97 2.57 11.68
CA ILE A 32 5.32 3.63 10.70
C ILE A 32 5.86 3.00 9.41
N ARG A 33 6.74 2.00 9.51
CA ARG A 33 7.28 1.30 8.33
C ARG A 33 6.19 0.57 7.55
N SER A 34 5.25 -0.07 8.22
CA SER A 34 4.08 -0.70 7.58
C SER A 34 3.22 0.33 6.84
N LEU A 35 3.01 1.51 7.44
CA LEU A 35 2.32 2.61 6.76
C LEU A 35 3.09 3.09 5.51
N CYS A 36 4.42 3.21 5.58
CA CYS A 36 5.22 3.58 4.41
C CYS A 36 5.11 2.54 3.27
N TRP A 37 5.08 1.24 3.59
CA TRP A 37 4.82 0.19 2.61
C TRP A 37 3.42 0.30 1.99
N ALA A 38 2.39 0.54 2.80
CA ALA A 38 1.03 0.74 2.31
C ALA A 38 0.94 1.94 1.36
N LEU A 39 1.59 3.06 1.69
CA LEU A 39 1.64 4.25 0.85
C LEU A 39 2.41 4.01 -0.46
N LEU A 40 3.53 3.30 -0.40
CA LEU A 40 4.31 2.93 -1.58
C LEU A 40 3.53 2.01 -2.52
N TRP A 41 2.78 1.05 -1.96
CA TRP A 41 1.88 0.19 -2.72
C TRP A 41 0.79 1.00 -3.40
N GLY A 42 0.10 1.88 -2.65
CA GLY A 42 -0.96 2.76 -3.18
C GLY A 42 -0.46 3.68 -4.30
N LYS A 43 0.75 4.24 -4.16
CA LYS A 43 1.40 5.04 -5.22
C LYS A 43 1.64 4.19 -6.47
N THR A 44 2.18 2.98 -6.31
CA THR A 44 2.56 2.11 -7.44
C THR A 44 1.32 1.68 -8.22
N THR A 45 0.29 1.17 -7.52
CA THR A 45 -0.97 0.73 -8.16
C THR A 45 -1.75 1.90 -8.76
N GLY A 46 -1.83 3.04 -8.05
CA GLY A 46 -2.52 4.23 -8.54
C GLY A 46 -1.86 4.84 -9.78
N ASN A 47 -0.52 4.86 -9.84
CA ASN A 47 0.19 5.32 -11.02
C ASN A 47 -0.02 4.40 -12.23
N SER A 48 -0.05 3.08 -12.02
CA SER A 48 -0.37 2.13 -13.10
C SER A 48 -1.78 2.35 -13.64
N ILE A 49 -2.78 2.57 -12.78
CA ILE A 49 -4.15 2.84 -13.20
C ILE A 49 -4.25 4.17 -13.95
N ASN A 50 -3.60 5.22 -13.45
CA ASN A 50 -3.58 6.53 -14.13
C ASN A 50 -2.87 6.46 -15.49
N SER A 51 -1.80 5.65 -15.61
CA SER A 51 -1.12 5.39 -16.88
C SER A 51 -2.09 4.77 -17.90
N VAL A 52 -2.80 3.70 -17.52
CA VAL A 52 -3.78 3.04 -18.40
C VAL A 52 -4.92 3.99 -18.76
N ARG A 53 -5.50 4.70 -17.78
CA ARG A 53 -6.56 5.68 -18.02
C ARG A 53 -6.13 6.75 -19.04
N THR A 54 -4.93 7.29 -18.88
CA THR A 54 -4.38 8.30 -19.81
C THR A 54 -4.23 7.72 -21.21
N LYS A 55 -3.72 6.50 -21.34
CA LYS A 55 -3.56 5.82 -22.64
C LYS A 55 -4.91 5.55 -23.32
N LEU A 56 -5.94 5.19 -22.55
CA LEU A 56 -7.31 4.99 -23.03
C LEU A 56 -7.93 6.29 -23.54
N VAL A 57 -7.87 7.37 -22.75
CA VAL A 57 -8.43 8.69 -23.11
C VAL A 57 -7.70 9.32 -24.29
N SER A 58 -6.38 9.14 -24.38
CA SER A 58 -5.56 9.66 -25.48
C SER A 58 -5.51 8.76 -26.72
N PHE A 59 -6.35 7.72 -26.79
CA PHE A 59 -6.40 6.76 -27.92
C PHE A 59 -5.06 6.07 -28.27
N THR A 60 -4.14 5.95 -27.30
CA THR A 60 -2.82 5.30 -27.48
C THR A 60 -2.83 3.85 -26.96
N TRP A 61 -3.84 3.09 -27.36
CA TRP A 61 -4.14 1.78 -26.75
C TRP A 61 -3.04 0.74 -27.00
N HIS A 62 -2.32 0.86 -28.12
CA HIS A 62 -1.18 0.01 -28.48
C HIS A 62 0.03 0.14 -27.52
N LYS A 63 0.07 1.16 -26.64
CA LYS A 63 1.14 1.35 -25.64
C LYS A 63 0.80 0.76 -24.27
N ILE A 64 -0.35 0.09 -24.14
CA ILE A 64 -0.76 -0.55 -22.89
C ILE A 64 -0.02 -1.89 -22.77
N SER A 65 0.82 -2.03 -21.75
CA SER A 65 1.48 -3.31 -21.48
C SER A 65 0.50 -4.31 -20.86
N PRO A 66 0.68 -5.64 -21.07
CA PRO A 66 -0.16 -6.66 -20.44
C PRO A 66 -0.20 -6.57 -18.91
N PHE A 67 0.92 -6.19 -18.29
CA PHE A 67 1.01 -6.01 -16.85
C PHE A 67 0.19 -4.81 -16.36
N GLU A 68 0.27 -3.66 -17.04
CA GLU A 68 -0.55 -2.50 -16.72
C GLU A 68 -2.04 -2.80 -16.89
N LEU A 69 -2.41 -3.54 -17.94
CA LEU A 69 -3.80 -3.96 -18.17
C LEU A 69 -4.30 -4.89 -17.08
N LEU A 70 -3.50 -5.88 -16.65
CA LEU A 70 -3.84 -6.78 -15.55
C LEU A 70 -4.04 -6.01 -14.24
N MET A 71 -3.11 -5.11 -13.91
CA MET A 71 -3.22 -4.25 -12.73
C MET A 71 -4.46 -3.35 -12.81
N PHE A 72 -4.77 -2.80 -13.97
CA PHE A 72 -5.97 -1.98 -14.18
C PHE A 72 -7.26 -2.79 -14.06
N LEU A 73 -7.34 -4.00 -14.61
CA LEU A 73 -8.52 -4.86 -14.48
C LEU A 73 -8.74 -5.31 -13.03
N TYR A 74 -7.66 -5.61 -12.31
CA TYR A 74 -7.72 -6.08 -10.93
C TYR A 74 -7.99 -4.95 -9.93
N TYR A 75 -7.24 -3.84 -10.00
CA TYR A 75 -7.34 -2.73 -9.03
C TYR A 75 -8.19 -1.54 -9.53
N GLY A 76 -8.46 -1.43 -10.82
CA GLY A 76 -9.24 -0.32 -11.40
C GLY A 76 -10.64 -0.18 -10.80
N PRO A 77 -11.42 -1.26 -10.60
CA PRO A 77 -12.72 -1.17 -9.93
C PRO A 77 -12.63 -0.58 -8.52
N LEU A 78 -11.61 -0.97 -7.75
CA LEU A 78 -11.36 -0.41 -6.41
C LEU A 78 -11.06 1.09 -6.47
N PHE A 79 -10.20 1.51 -7.39
CA PHE A 79 -9.87 2.93 -7.57
C PHE A 79 -11.05 3.76 -8.09
N LEU A 80 -11.96 3.16 -8.86
CA LEU A 80 -13.20 3.82 -9.29
C LEU A 80 -14.10 4.10 -8.09
N VAL A 81 -14.30 3.11 -7.20
CA VAL A 81 -15.09 3.28 -5.97
C VAL A 81 -14.49 4.37 -5.08
N ILE A 82 -13.17 4.36 -4.88
CA ILE A 82 -12.46 5.40 -4.13
C ILE A 82 -12.65 6.77 -4.79
N GLY A 83 -12.58 6.85 -6.13
CA GLY A 83 -12.79 8.08 -6.88
C GLY A 83 -14.19 8.66 -6.72
N ILE A 84 -15.23 7.82 -6.81
CA ILE A 84 -16.63 8.21 -6.57
C ILE A 84 -16.79 8.73 -5.15
N LEU A 85 -16.21 8.04 -4.17
CA LEU A 85 -16.31 8.44 -2.78
C LEU A 85 -15.62 9.78 -2.53
N ASN A 86 -14.40 9.97 -3.05
CA ASN A 86 -13.69 11.24 -2.94
C ASN A 86 -14.46 12.39 -3.59
N ALA A 87 -15.10 12.15 -4.74
CA ALA A 87 -15.96 13.14 -5.38
C ALA A 87 -17.16 13.49 -4.49
N GLY A 88 -17.81 12.49 -3.88
CA GLY A 88 -18.90 12.68 -2.92
C GLY A 88 -18.48 13.46 -1.68
N LEU A 89 -17.33 13.14 -1.10
CA LEU A 89 -16.75 13.86 0.04
C LEU A 89 -16.41 15.32 -0.30
N THR A 90 -16.04 15.60 -1.55
CA THR A 90 -15.78 16.96 -2.01
C THR A 90 -17.09 17.78 -2.07
N ALA A 91 -18.21 17.15 -2.42
CA ALA A 91 -19.53 17.78 -2.45
C ALA A 91 -20.17 17.91 -1.05
N ALA A 92 -19.90 16.98 -0.14
CA ALA A 92 -20.43 16.94 1.22
C ALA A 92 -19.32 16.63 2.25
N PRO A 93 -18.50 17.62 2.64
CA PRO A 93 -17.33 17.40 3.50
C PRO A 93 -17.66 17.08 4.96
N ASN A 94 -18.86 17.46 5.44
CA ASN A 94 -19.30 17.20 6.80
C ASN A 94 -19.96 15.82 6.91
N VAL A 95 -19.13 14.79 6.97
CA VAL A 95 -19.58 13.41 7.12
C VAL A 95 -19.66 13.03 8.60
N PRO A 96 -20.77 12.42 9.07
CA PRO A 96 -20.87 11.97 10.45
C PRO A 96 -19.74 11.00 10.83
N ALA A 97 -19.18 11.16 12.03
CA ALA A 97 -18.03 10.37 12.49
C ALA A 97 -18.27 8.85 12.44
N TRP A 98 -19.49 8.40 12.73
CA TRP A 98 -19.87 6.99 12.66
C TRP A 98 -19.78 6.43 11.23
N PHE A 99 -20.15 7.23 10.23
CA PHE A 99 -20.10 6.81 8.83
C PHE A 99 -18.64 6.69 8.39
N SER A 100 -17.80 7.66 8.71
CA SER A 100 -16.36 7.61 8.42
C SER A 100 -15.67 6.42 9.09
N ALA A 101 -16.05 6.07 10.32
CA ALA A 101 -15.51 4.92 11.04
C ALA A 101 -15.92 3.59 10.38
N ILE A 102 -17.21 3.41 10.08
CA ILE A 102 -17.71 2.20 9.40
C ILE A 102 -17.09 2.07 8.02
N PHE A 103 -17.06 3.16 7.25
CA PHE A 103 -16.51 3.17 5.91
C PHE A 103 -15.01 2.86 5.90
N GLY A 104 -14.25 3.46 6.84
CA GLY A 104 -12.85 3.12 7.06
C GLY A 104 -12.64 1.65 7.41
N ALA A 105 -13.48 1.08 8.29
CA ALA A 105 -13.45 -0.34 8.61
C ALA A 105 -13.77 -1.22 7.40
N CYS A 106 -14.79 -0.88 6.61
CA CYS A 106 -15.17 -1.60 5.39
C CYS A 106 -14.07 -1.59 4.33
N LEU A 107 -13.31 -0.50 4.19
CA LEU A 107 -12.14 -0.47 3.30
C LEU A 107 -10.94 -1.22 3.88
N TRP A 108 -10.78 -1.20 5.20
CA TRP A 108 -9.67 -1.87 5.87
C TRP A 108 -9.81 -3.39 5.84
N VAL A 109 -11.03 -3.94 6.02
CA VAL A 109 -11.26 -5.38 6.13
C VAL A 109 -10.77 -6.18 4.91
N PRO A 110 -11.09 -5.83 3.65
CA PRO A 110 -10.56 -6.53 2.47
C PRO A 110 -9.04 -6.45 2.40
N GLN A 111 -8.47 -5.29 2.75
CA GLN A 111 -7.03 -5.07 2.78
C GLN A 111 -6.36 -5.94 3.84
N ALA A 112 -6.94 -6.02 5.03
CA ALA A 112 -6.51 -6.87 6.12
C ALA A 112 -6.63 -8.34 5.76
N LEU A 113 -7.70 -8.78 5.09
CA LEU A 113 -7.86 -10.17 4.66
C LEU A 113 -6.79 -10.61 3.65
N HIS A 114 -6.23 -9.70 2.86
CA HIS A 114 -5.14 -10.02 1.93
C HIS A 114 -3.76 -9.90 2.58
N ILE A 115 -3.56 -8.91 3.45
CA ILE A 115 -2.26 -8.65 4.10
C ILE A 115 -2.03 -9.57 5.30
N LEU A 116 -3.07 -9.93 6.06
CA LEU A 116 -2.96 -10.72 7.28
C LEU A 116 -2.42 -12.14 7.00
N PRO A 117 -2.89 -12.90 5.99
CA PRO A 117 -2.33 -14.21 5.67
C PRO A 117 -0.86 -14.12 5.26
N LEU A 118 -0.49 -13.11 4.47
CA LEU A 118 0.90 -12.84 4.09
C LEU A 118 1.75 -12.47 5.33
N GLY A 119 1.20 -11.68 6.24
CA GLY A 119 1.85 -11.32 7.51
C GLY A 119 2.08 -12.53 8.41
N ILE A 120 1.08 -13.40 8.54
CA ILE A 120 1.18 -14.66 9.28
C ILE A 120 2.20 -15.58 8.62
N LEU A 121 2.19 -15.71 7.29
CA LEU A 121 3.17 -16.49 6.55
C LEU A 121 4.59 -15.97 6.75
N CYS A 122 4.81 -14.66 6.64
CA CYS A 122 6.11 -14.03 6.91
C CYS A 122 6.56 -14.25 8.35
N LEU A 123 5.65 -14.15 9.34
CA LEU A 123 5.96 -14.43 10.74
C LEU A 123 6.31 -15.90 10.95
N ALA A 124 5.55 -16.83 10.36
CA ALA A 124 5.82 -18.26 10.43
C ALA A 124 7.18 -18.58 9.79
N LEU A 125 7.47 -18.04 8.60
CA LEU A 125 8.77 -18.18 7.95
C LEU A 125 9.88 -17.60 8.81
N ARG A 126 9.68 -16.45 9.46
CA ARG A 126 10.68 -15.87 10.36
C ARG A 126 10.91 -16.77 11.58
N LEU A 127 9.87 -17.27 12.23
CA LEU A 127 10.00 -18.14 13.41
C LEU A 127 10.62 -19.51 13.06
N LEU A 128 10.29 -20.05 11.88
CA LEU A 128 10.78 -21.37 11.43
C LEU A 128 12.15 -21.31 10.75
N ALA A 129 12.47 -20.24 10.01
CA ALA A 129 13.71 -20.11 9.23
C ALA A 129 14.80 -19.26 9.91
N ALA A 130 14.47 -18.38 10.87
CA ALA A 130 15.49 -17.67 11.65
C ALA A 130 16.51 -18.58 12.36
N PRO A 131 16.14 -19.76 12.93
CA PRO A 131 17.14 -20.64 13.53
C PRO A 131 18.06 -21.35 12.53
N PHE A 132 17.74 -21.38 11.23
CA PHE A 132 18.48 -22.17 10.24
C PHE A 132 19.19 -21.36 9.14
N VAL A 133 18.72 -20.15 8.81
CA VAL A 133 19.16 -19.46 7.57
C VAL A 133 19.71 -18.04 7.82
N GLY A 134 19.60 -17.48 9.03
CA GLY A 134 20.04 -16.11 9.29
C GLY A 134 19.31 -15.05 8.45
N LEU A 135 18.11 -15.37 7.94
CA LEU A 135 17.27 -14.46 7.17
C LEU A 135 16.64 -13.40 8.09
N SER A 136 17.20 -12.18 8.08
CA SER A 136 16.51 -11.02 8.61
C SER A 136 15.49 -10.50 7.58
N LEU A 137 14.27 -11.03 7.60
CA LEU A 137 13.11 -10.45 6.91
C LEU A 137 12.45 -9.36 7.77
#